data_AF-A0A2W5AIX1-F1
#
_entry.id   AF-A0A2W5AIX1-F1
#
_cell.length_a   1.000
_cell.length_b   1.000
_cell.length_c   1.000
_cell.angle_alpha   90.00
_cell.angle_beta   90.00
_cell.angle_gamma   90.00
#
_symmetry.space_group_name_H-M   'P 1'
#
loop_
_entity.id
_entity.type
_entity.pdbx_description
1 polymer ?
#
loop_
_entity_poly.entity_id
_entity_poly.type
_entity_poly.pdbx_seq_one_letter_code
_entity_poly.pdbx_strand_id
1 'polypeptide(L)'
;MMNLGEYRRNSARLADYLPWAALCGNGVVLNKDGSFQRTARFRGPDLDSAVPAELVAVAGRLNNAFRRLGSGWAIFVEAQRQAAATYPANRFPDAASALVDAER
;
A
#
# COMPACT_ATOMS: atom_id res chain seq x y z
N MET A 1 14.75 7.16 21.46
CA MET A 1 14.35 5.76 21.18
C MET A 1 14.02 5.10 22.50
N MET A 2 12.86 4.46 22.61
CA MET A 2 12.41 3.84 23.87
C MET A 2 13.32 2.65 24.20
N ASN A 3 13.88 2.60 25.41
CA ASN A 3 14.74 1.48 25.84
C ASN A 3 13.86 0.31 26.28
N LEU A 4 13.76 -0.72 25.44
CA LEU A 4 12.98 -1.93 25.69
C LEU A 4 13.84 -3.12 26.16
N GLY A 5 15.14 -2.88 26.45
CA GLY A 5 16.09 -3.94 26.77
C GLY A 5 15.75 -4.74 28.02
N GLU A 6 15.13 -4.10 29.01
CA GLU A 6 14.74 -4.70 30.30
C GLU A 6 13.60 -5.72 30.16
N TYR A 7 12.78 -5.59 29.10
CA TYR A 7 11.67 -6.51 28.81
C TYR A 7 12.06 -7.66 27.87
N ARG A 8 13.32 -7.70 27.41
CA ARG A 8 13.80 -8.68 26.43
C ARG A 8 14.05 -10.03 27.10
N ARG A 9 13.39 -11.10 26.61
CA ARG A 9 13.78 -12.49 26.92
C ARG A 9 14.98 -12.88 26.04
N ASN A 10 15.80 -13.83 26.49
CA ASN A 10 17.13 -14.20 25.95
C ASN A 10 17.26 -14.49 24.43
N SER A 11 16.16 -14.50 23.64
CA SER A 11 16.19 -14.73 22.20
C SER A 11 15.66 -13.54 21.40
N ALA A 12 16.33 -13.23 20.29
CA ALA A 12 15.85 -12.23 19.33
C ALA A 12 14.53 -12.70 18.69
N ARG A 13 13.56 -11.79 18.59
CA ARG A 13 12.24 -12.02 17.99
C ARG A 13 12.07 -11.08 16.80
N LEU A 14 11.16 -11.42 15.88
CA LEU A 14 10.78 -10.51 14.78
C LEU A 14 10.43 -9.11 15.30
N ALA A 15 9.72 -9.05 16.43
CA ALA A 15 9.35 -7.81 17.08
C ALA A 15 10.55 -6.92 17.45
N ASP A 16 11.77 -7.45 17.65
CA ASP A 16 12.97 -6.65 17.92
C ASP A 16 13.40 -5.83 16.70
N TYR A 17 13.18 -6.37 15.49
CA TYR A 17 13.58 -5.75 14.23
C TYR A 17 12.52 -4.81 13.63
N LEU A 18 11.26 -4.96 14.04
CA LEU A 18 10.19 -4.08 13.57
C LEU A 18 10.24 -2.72 14.28
N PRO A 19 9.90 -1.61 13.59
CA PRO A 19 9.84 -0.30 14.22
C PRO A 19 8.62 -0.14 15.14
N TRP A 20 7.66 -1.05 15.09
CA TRP A 20 6.38 -0.94 15.80
C TRP A 20 6.51 -1.27 17.29
N ALA A 21 5.94 -0.42 18.14
CA ALA A 21 5.88 -0.61 19.58
C ALA A 21 4.49 -1.05 20.06
N ALA A 22 3.43 -0.35 19.62
CA ALA A 22 2.05 -0.64 20.04
C ALA A 22 1.00 -0.11 19.06
N LEU A 23 -0.21 -0.66 19.11
CA LEU A 23 -1.41 -0.03 18.53
C LEU A 23 -2.02 0.90 19.59
N CYS A 24 -1.83 2.21 19.44
CA CYS A 24 -2.30 3.20 20.41
C CYS A 24 -3.69 3.78 20.08
N GLY A 25 -4.24 3.41 18.94
CA GLY A 25 -5.57 3.81 18.49
C GLY A 25 -6.00 3.01 17.26
N ASN A 26 -7.23 3.24 16.80
CA ASN A 26 -7.76 2.53 15.64
C ASN A 26 -6.92 2.84 14.38
N GLY A 27 -6.14 1.85 13.94
CA GLY A 27 -5.24 1.96 12.79
C GLY A 27 -4.03 2.87 13.00
N VAL A 28 -3.69 3.21 14.25
CA VAL A 28 -2.51 4.04 14.58
C VAL A 28 -1.48 3.19 15.32
N VAL A 29 -0.28 3.13 14.75
CA VAL A 29 0.88 2.45 15.33
C VAL A 29 1.79 3.49 15.98
N LEU A 30 2.15 3.28 17.24
CA LEU A 30 3.27 3.95 17.88
C LEU A 30 4.55 3.19 17.52
N ASN A 31 5.54 3.89 16.97
CA ASN A 31 6.85 3.34 16.69
C ASN A 31 7.80 3.50 17.88
N LYS A 32 8.85 2.68 17.92
CA LYS A 32 9.87 2.66 18.99
C LYS A 32 10.74 3.91 19.04
N ASP A 33 10.78 4.68 17.96
CA ASP A 33 11.41 5.99 17.90
C ASP A 33 10.51 7.11 18.46
N GLY A 34 9.25 6.81 18.76
CA GLY A 34 8.24 7.76 19.26
C GLY A 34 7.36 8.36 18.16
N SER A 35 7.58 8.02 16.88
CA SER A 35 6.74 8.48 15.78
C SER A 35 5.39 7.74 15.73
N PHE A 36 4.38 8.40 15.19
CA PHE A 36 3.09 7.76 14.87
C PHE A 36 3.04 7.39 13.40
N GLN A 37 2.56 6.18 13.11
CA GLN A 37 2.33 5.69 11.77
C GLN A 37 0.85 5.36 11.58
N ARG A 38 0.32 5.75 10.43
CA ARG A 38 -0.97 5.29 9.90
C ARG A 38 -0.77 4.86 8.45
N THR A 39 -1.40 3.76 8.07
CA THR A 39 -1.31 3.21 6.71
C THR A 39 -2.70 3.24 6.08
N ALA A 40 -2.75 3.63 4.80
CA ALA A 40 -3.96 3.56 3.99
C ALA A 40 -3.64 2.83 2.69
N ARG A 41 -4.62 2.08 2.18
CA ARG A 41 -4.55 1.45 0.86
C ARG A 41 -5.47 2.20 -0.08
N PHE A 42 -5.00 2.42 -1.30
CA PHE A 42 -5.81 2.96 -2.39
C PHE A 42 -5.53 2.17 -3.67
N ARG A 43 -6.45 2.26 -4.63
CA ARG A 43 -6.27 1.75 -5.99
C ARG A 43 -6.64 2.87 -6.96
N GLY A 44 -5.65 3.28 -7.76
CA GLY A 44 -5.85 4.26 -8.82
C GLY A 44 -6.35 3.62 -10.13
N PRO A 45 -6.59 4.42 -11.16
CA PRO A 45 -6.74 3.93 -12.53
C PRO A 45 -5.48 3.21 -13.00
N ASP A 46 -5.58 2.46 -14.09
CA ASP A 46 -4.41 1.86 -14.73
C ASP A 46 -3.49 2.96 -15.27
N LEU A 47 -2.33 3.12 -14.64
CA LEU A 47 -1.35 4.14 -15.02
C LEU A 47 -0.47 3.69 -16.18
N ASP A 48 -0.38 2.38 -16.46
CA ASP A 48 0.41 1.86 -17.57
C ASP A 48 -0.26 2.17 -18.93
N SER A 49 -1.58 2.31 -18.92
CA SER A 49 -2.39 2.71 -20.10
C SER A 49 -2.70 4.22 -20.15
N ALA A 50 -2.19 5.02 -19.22
CA ALA A 50 -2.55 6.44 -19.10
C ALA A 50 -1.77 7.33 -20.07
N VAL A 51 -2.43 8.38 -20.59
CA VAL A 51 -1.75 9.39 -21.41
C VAL A 51 -0.93 10.36 -20.54
N PRO A 52 0.11 11.04 -21.08
CA PRO A 52 0.96 11.92 -20.29
C PRO A 52 0.20 13.00 -19.50
N ALA A 53 -0.86 13.57 -20.07
CA ALA A 53 -1.70 14.55 -19.40
C ALA A 53 -2.41 13.98 -18.15
N GLU A 54 -2.85 12.72 -18.20
CA GLU A 54 -3.48 12.04 -17.08
C GLU A 54 -2.48 11.75 -15.96
N LEU A 55 -1.26 11.33 -16.31
CA LEU A 55 -0.18 11.10 -15.34
C LEU A 55 0.14 12.38 -14.57
N VAL A 56 0.26 13.51 -15.27
CA VAL A 56 0.46 14.83 -14.64
C VAL A 56 -0.70 15.19 -13.71
N ALA A 57 -1.95 14.96 -14.15
CA ALA A 57 -3.13 15.23 -13.33
C ALA A 57 -3.18 14.36 -12.07
N VAL A 58 -2.82 13.07 -12.16
CA VAL A 58 -2.73 12.15 -11.01
C VAL A 58 -1.64 12.59 -10.04
N ALA A 59 -0.44 12.89 -10.54
CA ALA A 59 0.67 13.37 -9.72
C ALA A 59 0.32 14.68 -8.99
N GLY A 60 -0.36 15.61 -9.67
CA GLY A 60 -0.86 16.85 -9.08
C GLY A 60 -1.84 16.60 -7.94
N ARG A 61 -2.79 15.67 -8.10
CA ARG A 61 -3.74 15.30 -7.04
C ARG A 61 -3.03 14.70 -5.82
N LEU A 62 -2.07 13.79 -6.03
CA LEU A 62 -1.29 13.20 -4.95
C LEU A 62 -0.46 14.25 -4.20
N ASN A 63 0.24 15.13 -4.92
CA ASN A 63 1.00 16.22 -4.33
C ASN A 63 0.11 17.14 -3.49
N ASN A 64 -1.06 17.50 -4.00
CA ASN A 64 -2.01 18.35 -3.27
C ASN A 64 -2.51 17.67 -1.99
N ALA A 65 -2.71 16.35 -2.00
CA ALA A 65 -3.07 15.60 -0.81
C ALA A 65 -1.92 15.61 0.23
N PHE A 66 -0.69 15.32 -0.19
CA PHE A 66 0.47 15.28 0.70
C PHE A 66 0.84 16.66 1.28
N ARG A 67 0.66 17.74 0.50
CA ARG A 67 0.90 19.11 0.99
C ARG A 67 0.05 19.47 2.22
N ARG A 68 -1.13 18.86 2.38
CA ARG A 68 -2.02 19.10 3.54
C ARG A 68 -1.47 18.54 4.85
N LEU A 69 -0.47 17.67 4.80
CA LEU A 69 0.18 17.12 6.00
C LEU A 69 1.09 18.15 6.68
N GLY A 70 1.64 19.11 5.93
CA GLY A 70 2.61 20.07 6.45
C GLY A 70 4.00 19.46 6.66
N SER A 71 4.72 19.94 7.68
CA SER A 71 6.06 19.46 8.05
C SER A 71 6.01 18.35 9.13
N GLY A 72 7.11 17.63 9.32
CA GLY A 72 7.24 16.59 10.34
C GLY A 72 6.69 15.21 9.95
N TRP A 73 6.20 15.06 8.72
CA TRP A 73 5.74 13.78 8.18
C TRP A 73 6.77 13.14 7.26
N ALA A 74 6.91 11.82 7.37
CA ALA A 74 7.57 10.99 6.37
C ALA A 74 6.51 10.14 5.65
N ILE A 75 6.64 9.99 4.34
CA ILE A 75 5.72 9.20 3.51
C ILE A 75 6.47 8.03 2.93
N PHE A 76 5.98 6.82 3.21
CA PHE A 76 6.47 5.58 2.62
C PHE A 76 5.37 5.03 1.72
N VAL A 77 5.73 4.73 0.47
CA VAL A 77 4.79 4.20 -0.53
C VAL A 77 5.27 2.84 -0.96
N GLU A 78 4.35 1.87 -0.95
CA GLU A 78 4.58 0.53 -1.47
C GLU A 78 3.56 0.24 -2.57
N ALA A 79 4.04 -0.34 -3.66
CA ALA A 79 3.21 -0.90 -4.72
C ALA A 79 3.40 -2.41 -4.73
N GLN A 80 2.37 -3.16 -4.34
CA GLN A 80 2.39 -4.62 -4.35
C GLN A 80 1.66 -5.16 -5.57
N ARG A 81 2.34 -6.02 -6.34
CA ARG A 81 1.69 -6.87 -7.35
C ARG A 81 1.11 -8.10 -6.67
N GLN A 82 -0.12 -8.44 -7.01
CA GLN A 82 -0.78 -9.66 -6.54
C GLN A 82 -0.97 -10.58 -7.74
N ALA A 83 -0.81 -11.89 -7.54
CA ALA A 83 -1.13 -12.86 -8.57
C ALA A 83 -2.59 -12.68 -9.00
N ALA A 84 -2.83 -12.71 -10.30
CA ALA A 84 -4.19 -12.68 -10.81
C ALA A 84 -4.96 -13.89 -10.27
N ALA A 85 -6.18 -13.68 -9.80
CA ALA A 85 -7.08 -14.77 -9.48
C ALA A 85 -7.37 -15.59 -10.75
N THR A 86 -7.77 -16.85 -10.57
CA THR A 86 -8.21 -17.70 -11.68
C THR A 86 -9.24 -16.96 -12.52
N TYR A 87 -8.98 -16.84 -13.83
CA TYR A 87 -9.91 -16.20 -14.73
C TYR A 87 -11.25 -16.94 -14.69
N PRO A 88 -12.36 -16.27 -14.37
CA PRO A 88 -13.63 -16.94 -14.16
C PRO A 88 -14.14 -17.51 -15.48
N ALA A 89 -14.68 -18.73 -15.44
CA ALA A 89 -15.48 -19.23 -16.54
C ALA A 89 -16.69 -18.30 -16.73
N ASN A 90 -16.89 -17.82 -17.96
CA ASN A 90 -18.00 -16.92 -18.28
C ASN A 90 -18.61 -17.30 -19.62
N ARG A 91 -19.89 -16.98 -19.82
CA ARG A 91 -20.55 -17.11 -21.12
C ARG A 91 -20.43 -15.79 -21.86
N PHE A 92 -19.75 -15.81 -23.00
CA PHE A 92 -19.58 -14.64 -23.84
C PHE A 92 -20.87 -14.30 -24.60
N PRO A 93 -21.16 -13.00 -24.82
CA PRO A 93 -22.39 -12.57 -25.50
C PRO A 93 -22.41 -12.91 -26.99
N ASP A 94 -21.23 -13.12 -27.60
CA ASP A 94 -21.06 -13.42 -29.02
C ASP A 94 -19.92 -14.41 -29.26
N ALA A 95 -19.94 -15.03 -30.44
CA ALA A 95 -18.96 -16.07 -30.81
C ALA A 95 -17.54 -15.52 -31.02
N ALA A 96 -17.40 -14.25 -31.42
CA ALA A 96 -16.08 -13.66 -31.64
C ALA A 96 -15.34 -13.48 -30.30
N SER A 97 -16.04 -12.96 -29.29
CA SER A 97 -15.54 -12.86 -27.91
C SER A 97 -15.18 -14.23 -27.33
N ALA A 98 -15.98 -15.26 -27.60
CA ALA A 98 -15.71 -16.63 -27.15
C ALA A 98 -14.45 -17.23 -27.81
N LEU A 99 -14.25 -16.98 -29.10
CA LEU A 99 -13.06 -17.44 -29.83
C LEU A 99 -11.78 -16.79 -29.30
N VAL A 100 -11.81 -15.48 -29.03
CA VAL A 100 -10.65 -14.77 -28.45
C VAL A 100 -10.30 -15.32 -27.07
N ASP A 101 -11.28 -15.65 -26.25
CA ASP A 101 -11.04 -16.22 -24.93
C ASP A 101 -10.43 -17.63 -24.97
N ALA A 102 -10.84 -18.44 -25.97
CA ALA A 102 -10.32 -19.79 -26.17
C ALA A 102 -8.85 -19.84 -26.62
N GLU A 103 -8.34 -18.77 -27.24
CA GLU A 103 -6.95 -18.64 -27.75
C GLU A 103 -5.95 -18.14 -26.68
N ARG A 104 -6.39 -17.94 -25.44
CA ARG A 104 -5.58 -17.35 -24.37
C ARG A 104 -4.40 -18.20 -23.90
#